data_AF-A0A2V9P9Y7-F1
#
_entry.id   AF-A0A2V9P9Y7-F1
#
_cell.length_a   1.000
_cell.length_b   1.000
_cell.length_c   1.000
_cell.angle_alpha   90.00
_cell.angle_beta   90.00
_cell.angle_gamma   90.00
#
_symmetry.space_group_name_H-M   'P 1'
#
loop_
_entity.id
_entity.type
_entity.pdbx_description
1 polymer ?
#
loop_
_entity_poly.entity_id
_entity_poly.type
_entity_poly.pdbx_seq_one_letter_code
_entity_poly.pdbx_strand_id
1 'polypeptide(L)'
;SEASRLNPKDGFAYQNLAAAYMGLNRFDEAKAVLEKAEAQGLTLSAGQFARFQLAFIHHDGAGMQRAVDGASGDAVKVIMLMFKMQSEYFEGKSQRAKQTLSQAIDLGNRSGLKEFAASLVLLGAQFDAELGNETSARPAVSKALSMA
;
A
#
# COMPACT_ATOMS: atom_id res chain seq x y z
N SER A 1 -0.55 6.27 23.16
CA SER A 1 0.86 6.22 23.60
C SER A 1 1.09 7.33 24.60
N GLU A 2 2.19 7.30 25.37
CA GLU A 2 2.54 8.41 26.26
C GLU A 2 2.75 9.72 25.48
N ALA A 3 3.28 9.62 24.26
CA ALA A 3 3.36 10.76 23.32
C ALA A 3 1.99 11.41 23.03
N SER A 4 0.93 10.63 22.78
CA SER A 4 -0.42 11.18 22.60
C SER A 4 -1.01 11.82 23.85
N ARG A 5 -0.55 11.43 25.05
CA ARG A 5 -0.96 12.09 26.32
C ARG A 5 -0.29 13.45 26.47
N LEU A 6 0.98 13.54 26.06
CA LEU A 6 1.79 14.76 26.12
C LEU A 6 1.39 15.77 25.04
N ASN A 7 1.09 15.32 23.82
CA ASN A 7 0.53 16.15 22.76
C ASN A 7 -0.65 15.45 22.06
N PRO A 8 -1.89 15.70 22.51
CA PRO A 8 -3.08 15.08 21.94
C PRO A 8 -3.36 15.39 20.47
N LYS A 9 -2.70 16.41 19.89
CA LYS A 9 -2.87 16.82 18.48
C LYS A 9 -1.74 16.35 17.56
N ASP A 10 -0.79 15.56 18.08
CA ASP A 10 0.30 15.01 17.27
C ASP A 10 -0.18 13.83 16.43
N GLY A 11 -0.49 14.07 15.15
CA GLY A 11 -0.90 13.04 14.21
C GLY A 11 0.13 11.90 14.05
N PHE A 12 1.43 12.19 14.17
CA PHE A 12 2.46 11.15 14.09
C PHE A 12 2.39 10.18 15.26
N ALA A 13 2.06 10.65 16.47
CA ALA A 13 1.89 9.78 17.63
C ALA A 13 0.75 8.77 17.45
N TYR A 14 -0.36 9.19 16.83
CA TYR A 14 -1.49 8.30 16.51
C TYR A 14 -1.12 7.33 15.38
N GLN A 15 -0.46 7.81 14.33
CA GLN A 15 0.01 6.96 13.24
C GLN A 15 0.96 5.85 13.73
N ASN A 16 1.94 6.20 14.55
CA ASN A 16 2.90 5.25 15.09
C ASN A 16 2.22 4.24 16.01
N LEU A 17 1.22 4.66 16.80
CA LEU A 17 0.44 3.77 17.64
C LEU A 17 -0.40 2.79 16.80
N ALA A 18 -1.06 3.26 15.74
CA ALA A 18 -1.78 2.39 14.82
C ALA A 18 -0.86 1.37 14.15
N ALA A 19 0.31 1.81 13.66
CA ALA A 19 1.30 0.93 13.06
C ALA A 19 1.85 -0.12 14.06
N ALA A 20 2.07 0.27 15.32
CA ALA A 20 2.48 -0.65 16.37
C ALA A 20 1.40 -1.72 16.64
N TYR A 21 0.12 -1.32 16.71
CA TYR A 21 -0.97 -2.29 16.84
C TYR A 21 -1.07 -3.22 15.63
N MET A 22 -0.90 -2.71 14.41
CA MET A 22 -0.86 -3.55 13.20
C MET A 22 0.28 -4.58 13.24
N GLY A 23 1.49 -4.16 13.65
CA GLY A 23 2.64 -5.07 13.81
C GLY A 23 2.44 -6.14 14.89
N LEU A 24 1.53 -5.90 15.84
CA LEU A 24 1.12 -6.86 16.87
C LEU A 24 -0.14 -7.67 16.47
N ASN A 25 -0.61 -7.57 15.22
CA ASN A 25 -1.85 -8.15 14.72
C ASN A 25 -3.12 -7.74 15.49
N ARG A 26 -3.06 -6.57 16.15
CA ARG A 26 -4.15 -5.96 16.92
C ARG A 26 -4.94 -4.99 16.04
N PHE A 27 -5.59 -5.54 15.01
CA PHE A 27 -6.15 -4.76 13.91
C PHE A 27 -7.33 -3.88 14.33
N ASP A 28 -8.19 -4.36 15.24
CA ASP A 28 -9.30 -3.57 15.77
C ASP A 28 -8.82 -2.37 16.59
N GLU A 29 -7.78 -2.54 17.41
CA GLU A 29 -7.18 -1.41 18.13
C GLU A 29 -6.48 -0.43 17.20
N ALA A 30 -5.79 -0.92 16.16
CA ALA A 30 -5.22 -0.06 15.14
C ALA A 30 -6.30 0.79 14.44
N LYS A 31 -7.42 0.17 14.06
CA LYS A 31 -8.58 0.84 13.45
C LYS A 31 -9.16 1.90 14.39
N ALA A 32 -9.40 1.56 15.65
CA ALA A 32 -9.93 2.49 16.65
C ALA A 32 -9.02 3.72 16.86
N VAL A 33 -7.69 3.55 16.80
CA VAL A 33 -6.74 4.67 16.89
C VAL A 33 -6.85 5.60 15.68
N LEU A 34 -6.97 5.05 14.47
CA LEU A 34 -7.11 5.86 13.25
C LEU A 34 -8.45 6.61 13.23
N GLU A 35 -9.55 5.95 13.59
CA GLU A 35 -10.88 6.56 13.69
C GLU A 35 -10.91 7.68 14.73
N LYS A 36 -10.26 7.48 15.89
CA LYS A 36 -10.13 8.52 16.92
C LYS A 36 -9.37 9.73 16.41
N ALA A 37 -8.27 9.53 15.68
CA ALA A 37 -7.49 10.63 15.11
C ALA A 37 -8.30 11.40 14.05
N GLU A 38 -9.07 10.68 13.22
CA GLU A 38 -9.94 11.26 12.20
C GLU A 38 -11.10 12.07 12.80
N ALA A 39 -11.75 11.56 13.86
CA ALA A 39 -12.78 12.27 14.59
C ALA A 39 -12.27 13.58 15.24
N GLN A 40 -10.95 13.68 15.46
CA GLN A 40 -10.29 14.89 15.96
C GLN A 40 -9.79 15.82 14.83
N GLY A 41 -10.05 15.47 13.57
CA GLY A 41 -9.59 16.24 12.41
C GLY A 41 -8.08 16.18 12.20
N LEU A 42 -7.39 15.17 12.75
CA LEU A 42 -5.94 15.05 12.63
C LEU A 42 -5.57 14.54 11.24
N THR A 43 -4.63 15.23 10.59
CA THR A 43 -4.00 14.74 9.36
C THR A 43 -2.96 13.69 9.72
N LEU A 44 -3.10 12.50 9.14
CA LEU A 44 -2.15 11.41 9.30
C LEU A 44 -1.40 11.21 7.99
N SER A 45 -0.15 11.67 7.94
CA SER A 45 0.69 11.76 6.74
C SER A 45 0.78 10.44 5.96
N ALA A 46 0.83 9.31 6.65
CA ALA A 46 0.85 7.96 6.08
C ALA A 46 -0.40 7.13 6.44
N GLY A 47 -1.44 7.78 6.95
CA GLY A 47 -2.62 7.09 7.49
C GLY A 47 -3.46 6.37 6.42
N GLN A 48 -3.29 6.69 5.14
CA GLN A 48 -4.01 6.00 4.06
C GLN A 48 -3.49 4.58 3.82
N PHE A 49 -2.18 4.34 4.04
CA PHE A 49 -1.60 3.00 3.94
C PHE A 49 -2.20 2.06 4.98
N ALA A 50 -2.23 2.50 6.24
CA ALA A 50 -2.83 1.74 7.33
C ALA A 50 -4.34 1.52 7.11
N ARG A 51 -5.06 2.55 6.64
CA ARG A 51 -6.49 2.42 6.29
C ARG A 51 -6.73 1.38 5.20
N PHE A 52 -5.92 1.38 4.14
CA PHE A 52 -6.05 0.38 3.08
C PHE A 52 -5.82 -1.04 3.61
N GLN A 53 -4.72 -1.25 4.34
CA GLN A 53 -4.35 -2.56 4.87
C GLN A 53 -5.41 -3.09 5.85
N LEU A 54 -5.92 -2.26 6.76
CA LEU A 54 -7.01 -2.63 7.66
C LEU A 54 -8.29 -2.94 6.89
N ALA A 55 -8.65 -2.12 5.90
CA ALA A 55 -9.81 -2.39 5.06
C ALA A 55 -9.68 -3.74 4.35
N PHE A 56 -8.51 -4.07 3.81
CA PHE A 56 -8.24 -5.37 3.20
C PHE A 56 -8.38 -6.52 4.20
N ILE A 57 -7.78 -6.41 5.39
CA ILE A 57 -7.86 -7.42 6.47
C ILE A 57 -9.31 -7.67 6.90
N HIS A 58 -10.14 -6.64 6.91
CA HIS A 58 -11.56 -6.74 7.26
C HIS A 58 -12.48 -7.01 6.07
N HIS A 59 -11.95 -7.30 4.88
CA HIS A 59 -12.72 -7.49 3.65
C HIS A 59 -13.63 -6.29 3.28
N ASP A 60 -13.26 -5.08 3.69
CA ASP A 60 -13.94 -3.83 3.36
C ASP A 60 -13.42 -3.26 2.02
N GLY A 61 -13.95 -3.79 0.91
CA GLY A 61 -13.60 -3.31 -0.42
C GLY A 61 -13.91 -1.82 -0.65
N ALA A 62 -14.94 -1.27 0.01
CA ALA A 62 -15.25 0.15 -0.08
C ALA A 62 -14.21 1.00 0.65
N GLY A 63 -13.73 0.54 1.82
CA GLY A 63 -12.62 1.15 2.55
C GLY A 63 -11.31 1.15 1.78
N MET A 64 -11.00 0.05 1.09
CA MET A 64 -9.84 -0.03 0.21
C MET A 64 -9.92 1.01 -0.91
N GLN A 65 -11.08 1.14 -1.57
CA GLN A 65 -11.27 2.11 -2.64
C GLN A 65 -11.16 3.56 -2.12
N ARG A 66 -11.78 3.89 -0.97
CA ARG A 66 -11.65 5.20 -0.34
C ARG A 66 -10.19 5.56 -0.04
N ALA A 67 -9.39 4.60 0.42
CA ALA A 67 -7.97 4.83 0.70
C ALA A 67 -7.17 5.09 -0.59
N VAL A 68 -7.50 4.41 -1.70
CA VAL A 68 -6.90 4.66 -3.03
C VAL A 68 -7.30 6.04 -3.56
N ASP A 69 -8.58 6.39 -3.47
CA ASP A 69 -9.09 7.67 -3.98
C ASP A 69 -8.56 8.87 -3.18
N GLY A 70 -8.29 8.68 -1.89
CA GLY A 70 -7.68 9.71 -1.05
C GLY A 70 -6.21 9.97 -1.35
N ALA A 71 -5.53 9.11 -2.10
CA ALA A 71 -4.09 9.20 -2.34
C ALA A 71 -3.69 10.50 -3.03
N SER A 72 -2.84 11.29 -2.35
CA SER A 72 -2.33 12.56 -2.87
C SER A 72 -0.82 12.49 -3.09
N GLY A 73 -0.38 13.01 -4.24
CA GLY A 73 1.01 12.90 -4.69
C GLY A 73 1.33 11.55 -5.35
N ASP A 74 2.20 11.59 -6.35
CA ASP A 74 2.45 10.41 -7.20
C ASP A 74 3.13 9.27 -6.43
N ALA A 75 4.07 9.58 -5.53
CA ALA A 75 4.72 8.55 -4.70
C ALA A 75 3.71 7.75 -3.85
N VAL A 76 2.76 8.44 -3.21
CA VAL A 76 1.68 7.79 -2.43
C VAL A 76 0.78 6.98 -3.35
N LYS A 77 0.39 7.53 -4.51
CA LYS A 77 -0.45 6.82 -5.49
C LYS A 77 0.20 5.54 -6.02
N VAL A 78 1.51 5.54 -6.30
CA VAL A 78 2.20 4.31 -6.73
C VAL A 78 2.14 3.24 -5.64
N ILE A 79 2.39 3.60 -4.37
CA ILE A 79 2.29 2.67 -3.24
C ILE A 79 0.86 2.13 -3.09
N MET A 80 -0.15 2.99 -3.23
CA MET A 80 -1.55 2.57 -3.15
C MET A 80 -1.95 1.63 -4.29
N LEU A 81 -1.45 1.86 -5.51
CA LEU A 81 -1.64 0.93 -6.63
C LEU A 81 -0.92 -0.40 -6.37
N MET A 82 0.27 -0.38 -5.76
CA MET A 82 0.97 -1.60 -5.34
C MET A 82 0.17 -2.41 -4.31
N PHE A 83 -0.44 -1.76 -3.31
CA PHE A 83 -1.31 -2.45 -2.35
C PHE A 83 -2.58 -2.98 -3.00
N LYS A 84 -3.22 -2.20 -3.89
CA LYS A 84 -4.38 -2.65 -4.67
C LYS A 84 -4.06 -3.87 -5.53
N MET A 85 -2.93 -3.85 -6.22
CA MET A 85 -2.47 -4.99 -7.01
C MET A 85 -2.27 -6.25 -6.16
N GLN A 86 -1.60 -6.15 -5.02
CA GLN A 86 -1.41 -7.28 -4.11
C GLN A 86 -2.74 -7.82 -3.58
N SER A 87 -3.69 -6.94 -3.23
CA SER A 87 -5.02 -7.38 -2.80
C SER A 87 -5.77 -8.13 -3.89
N GLU A 88 -5.72 -7.64 -5.14
CA GLU A 88 -6.34 -8.29 -6.29
C GLU A 88 -5.68 -9.65 -6.57
N TYR A 89 -4.37 -9.78 -6.34
CA TYR A 89 -3.66 -11.06 -6.41
C TYR A 89 -4.16 -12.05 -5.34
N PHE A 90 -4.21 -11.65 -4.07
CA PHE A 90 -4.68 -12.51 -2.97
C PHE A 90 -6.15 -12.92 -3.11
N GLU A 91 -6.96 -12.11 -3.81
CA GLU A 91 -8.35 -12.43 -4.15
C GLU A 91 -8.49 -13.33 -5.39
N GLY A 92 -7.38 -13.77 -6.00
CA GLY A 92 -7.38 -14.60 -7.21
C GLY A 92 -7.73 -13.84 -8.50
N LYS A 93 -7.73 -12.50 -8.47
CA LYS A 93 -8.06 -11.63 -9.61
C LYS A 93 -6.79 -11.30 -10.42
N SER A 94 -6.03 -12.32 -10.82
CA SER A 94 -4.69 -12.16 -11.40
C SER A 94 -4.63 -11.24 -12.62
N GLN A 95 -5.65 -11.28 -13.50
CA GLN A 95 -5.69 -10.38 -14.66
C GLN A 95 -5.85 -8.91 -14.26
N ARG A 96 -6.63 -8.64 -13.21
CA ARG A 96 -6.85 -7.30 -12.68
C ARG A 96 -5.60 -6.81 -11.94
N ALA A 97 -4.96 -7.68 -11.17
CA ALA A 97 -3.68 -7.40 -10.54
C ALA A 97 -2.62 -6.97 -11.57
N LYS A 98 -2.51 -7.66 -12.71
CA LYS A 98 -1.60 -7.28 -13.81
C LYS A 98 -1.90 -5.90 -14.40
N GLN A 99 -3.17 -5.55 -14.56
CA GLN A 99 -3.57 -4.23 -15.03
C GLN A 99 -3.18 -3.14 -14.01
N THR A 100 -3.48 -3.36 -12.73
CA THR A 100 -3.10 -2.42 -11.66
C THR A 100 -1.58 -2.30 -11.53
N LEU A 101 -0.83 -3.40 -11.72
CA LEU A 101 0.63 -3.38 -11.73
C LEU A 101 1.18 -2.50 -12.86
N SER A 102 0.65 -2.64 -14.08
CA SER A 102 1.04 -1.82 -15.21
C SER A 102 0.82 -0.33 -14.92
N GLN A 103 -0.34 0.02 -14.35
CA GLN A 103 -0.64 1.39 -13.94
C GLN A 103 0.36 1.93 -12.91
N ALA A 104 0.77 1.10 -11.94
CA ALA A 104 1.74 1.47 -10.93
C ALA A 104 3.14 1.71 -11.53
N ILE A 105 3.59 0.83 -12.44
CA ILE A 105 4.88 0.95 -13.14
C ILE A 105 4.88 2.21 -14.02
N ASP A 106 3.82 2.44 -14.79
CA ASP A 106 3.71 3.60 -15.69
C ASP A 106 3.70 4.92 -14.90
N LEU A 107 2.96 4.96 -13.79
CA LEU A 107 2.97 6.10 -12.87
C LEU A 107 4.36 6.30 -12.23
N GLY A 108 5.01 5.23 -11.77
CA GLY A 108 6.35 5.31 -11.20
C GLY A 108 7.36 5.90 -12.19
N ASN A 109 7.36 5.41 -13.42
CA ASN A 109 8.24 5.89 -14.49
C ASN A 109 8.01 7.37 -14.81
N ARG A 110 6.76 7.78 -15.06
CA ARG A 110 6.46 9.18 -15.42
C ARG A 110 6.72 10.17 -14.28
N SER A 111 6.74 9.69 -13.04
CA SER A 111 6.97 10.51 -11.84
C SER A 111 8.43 10.51 -11.39
N GLY A 112 9.34 9.91 -12.17
CA GLY A 112 10.77 9.83 -11.84
C GLY A 112 11.12 8.82 -10.74
N LEU A 113 10.18 7.98 -10.31
CA LEU A 113 10.36 6.94 -9.28
C LEU A 113 10.87 5.64 -9.92
N LYS A 114 11.96 5.71 -10.69
CA LYS A 114 12.41 4.63 -11.58
C LYS A 114 12.80 3.36 -10.82
N GLU A 115 13.52 3.49 -9.72
CA GLU A 115 13.92 2.35 -8.88
C GLU A 115 12.71 1.67 -8.25
N PHE A 116 11.69 2.46 -7.88
CA PHE A 116 10.45 1.91 -7.35
C PHE A 116 9.65 1.20 -8.46
N ALA A 117 9.58 1.78 -9.66
CA ALA A 117 8.97 1.15 -10.82
C ALA A 117 9.69 -0.16 -11.23
N ALA A 118 11.03 -0.19 -11.14
CA ALA A 118 11.83 -1.39 -11.36
C ALA A 118 11.53 -2.47 -10.32
N SER A 119 11.39 -2.09 -9.05
CA SER A 119 10.98 -3.00 -7.97
C SER A 119 9.59 -3.61 -8.21
N LEU A 120 8.67 -2.83 -8.78
CA LEU A 120 7.34 -3.33 -9.15
C LEU A 120 7.38 -4.35 -10.31
N VAL A 121 8.29 -4.19 -11.28
CA VAL A 121 8.50 -5.20 -12.34
C VAL A 121 8.92 -6.54 -11.72
N LEU A 122 9.84 -6.52 -10.75
CA LEU A 122 10.28 -7.71 -10.03
C LEU A 122 9.14 -8.33 -9.22
N LEU A 123 8.35 -7.51 -8.52
CA LEU A 123 7.19 -7.97 -7.75
C LEU A 123 6.16 -8.68 -8.64
N GLY A 124 5.91 -8.18 -9.85
CA GLY A 124 5.03 -8.86 -10.81
C GLY A 124 5.54 -10.24 -11.22
N ALA A 125 6.84 -10.36 -11.47
CA ALA A 125 7.46 -11.64 -11.82
C ALA A 125 7.47 -12.63 -10.65
N GLN A 126 7.60 -12.14 -9.41
CA GLN A 126 7.43 -12.97 -8.23
C GLN A 126 6.02 -13.58 -8.18
N PHE A 127 4.99 -12.77 -8.37
CA PHE A 127 3.60 -13.27 -8.39
C PHE A 127 3.31 -14.19 -9.56
N ASP A 128 3.87 -13.93 -10.75
CA ASP A 128 3.76 -14.86 -11.87
C ASP A 128 4.42 -16.21 -11.54
N ALA A 129 5.60 -16.21 -10.89
CA ALA A 129 6.28 -17.43 -10.47
C ALA A 129 5.50 -18.20 -9.39
N GLU A 130 4.91 -17.52 -8.41
CA GLU A 130 4.03 -18.13 -7.40
C GLU A 130 2.79 -18.79 -8.02
N LEU A 131 2.32 -18.30 -9.17
CA LEU A 131 1.25 -18.91 -9.98
C LEU A 131 1.75 -19.99 -10.95
N GLY A 132 3.02 -20.38 -10.87
CA GLY A 132 3.64 -21.41 -11.73
C GLY A 132 4.15 -20.91 -13.08
N ASN A 133 4.14 -19.60 -13.33
CA ASN A 133 4.69 -19.00 -14.54
C ASN A 133 6.13 -18.48 -14.34
N GLU A 134 7.07 -19.41 -14.27
CA GLU A 134 8.49 -19.11 -14.05
C GLU A 134 9.18 -18.42 -15.24
N THR A 135 8.56 -18.46 -16.43
CA THR A 135 9.15 -17.90 -17.66
C THR A 135 9.31 -16.37 -17.60
N SER A 136 8.61 -15.71 -16.67
CA SER A 136 8.60 -14.26 -16.47
C SER A 136 9.84 -13.72 -15.74
N ALA A 137 10.56 -14.55 -14.97
CA ALA A 137 11.57 -14.08 -14.02
C ALA A 137 12.81 -13.45 -14.69
N ARG A 138 13.45 -14.14 -15.64
CA ARG A 138 14.67 -13.62 -16.32
C ARG A 138 14.40 -12.35 -17.13
N PRO A 139 13.32 -12.28 -17.94
CA PRO A 139 12.96 -11.03 -18.62
C PRO A 139 12.69 -9.88 -17.65
N ALA A 140 12.01 -10.14 -16.53
CA ALA A 140 11.70 -9.11 -15.55
C ALA A 140 12.95 -8.55 -14.87
N VAL A 141 13.91 -9.40 -14.48
CA VAL A 141 15.20 -8.96 -13.94
C VAL A 141 15.95 -8.07 -14.93
N SER A 142 16.02 -8.51 -16.19
CA SER A 142 16.70 -7.73 -17.25
C SER A 142 16.04 -6.37 -17.46
N LYS A 143 14.70 -6.33 -17.47
CA LYS A 143 13.95 -5.07 -17.57
C LYS A 143 14.18 -4.16 -16.37
N ALA A 144 14.07 -4.69 -15.15
CA ALA A 144 14.28 -3.92 -13.93
C ALA A 144 15.69 -3.30 -13.88
N LEU A 145 16.72 -4.05 -14.26
CA LEU A 145 18.10 -3.56 -14.33
C LEU A 145 18.30 -2.43 -15.36
N SER A 146 17.54 -2.40 -16.45
CA SER A 146 17.62 -1.31 -17.44
C SER A 146 16.89 -0.03 -17.03
N MET A 147 16.06 -0.09 -15.97
CA MET A 147 15.26 1.03 -15.50
C MET A 147 15.99 1.85 -14.42
N ALA A 148 16.88 1.22 -13.65
CA ALA A 148 17.75 1.83 -12.65
C ALA A 148 19.02 2.39 -13.31
#